data_AF-E6Q5S3-F1
#
_entry.id   AF-E6Q5S3-F1
#
_cell.length_a   1.000
_cell.length_b   1.000
_cell.length_c   1.000
_cell.angle_alpha   90.00
_cell.angle_beta   90.00
_cell.angle_gamma   90.00
#
_symmetry.space_group_name_H-M   'P 1'
#
loop_
_entity.id
_entity.type
_entity.pdbx_description
1 polymer ?
#
loop_
_entity_poly.entity_id
_entity_poly.type
_entity_poly.pdbx_seq_one_letter_code
_entity_poly.pdbx_strand_id
1 'polypeptide(L)'
;MLQLAAGLACVAALRSAPSPSRARALAWLAGGAIVLACAVVLAVALQPGFAPFHRFFGDPGNFNGGLGTRTGLWPVALHLWAQHPILGIGPGNFEDAIGHVLPGVRTHPNSYFLELLAEGGALGLLAFGWLSAALMRTFAAAATQPIAAAAFAALVGMLLHLTYDSVLIYPKVGVFFWVLLACAFAAIREARAKSASC
;
A
#
# COMPACT_ATOMS: atom_id res chain seq x y z
N MET A 1 -15.15 3.80 13.97
CA MET A 1 -15.16 3.65 15.45
C MET A 1 -14.17 2.59 15.95
N LEU A 2 -14.07 1.42 15.31
CA LEU A 2 -13.10 0.37 15.67
C LEU A 2 -11.62 0.81 15.60
N GLN A 3 -11.26 1.64 14.62
CA GLN A 3 -9.88 2.14 14.43
C GLN A 3 -9.46 3.17 15.49
N LEU A 4 -10.41 3.97 16.02
CA LEU A 4 -10.14 4.94 17.10
C LEU A 4 -9.94 4.24 18.45
N ALA A 5 -10.72 3.19 18.72
CA ALA A 5 -10.56 2.35 19.90
C ALA A 5 -9.22 1.58 19.89
N ALA A 6 -8.81 1.06 18.72
CA ALA A 6 -7.51 0.41 18.54
C ALA A 6 -6.33 1.37 18.71
N GLY A 7 -6.45 2.61 18.21
CA GLY A 7 -5.44 3.66 18.39
C GLY A 7 -5.27 4.06 19.86
N LEU A 8 -6.36 4.27 20.60
CA LEU A 8 -6.32 4.60 22.02
C LEU A 8 -5.77 3.45 22.89
N ALA A 9 -6.10 2.20 22.56
CA ALA A 9 -5.56 1.02 23.24
C ALA A 9 -4.04 0.88 23.02
N CYS A 10 -3.54 1.19 21.82
CA CYS A 10 -2.11 1.17 21.51
C CYS A 10 -1.33 2.25 22.28
N VAL A 11 -1.88 3.47 22.37
CA VAL A 11 -1.29 4.57 23.15
C VAL A 11 -1.31 4.28 24.66
N ALA A 12 -2.36 3.65 25.17
CA ALA A 12 -2.45 3.22 26.56
C ALA A 12 -1.42 2.11 26.89
N ALA A 13 -1.25 1.14 25.99
CA ALA A 13 -0.27 0.06 26.14
C ALA A 13 1.19 0.55 26.09
N LEU A 14 1.48 1.59 25.29
CA LEU A 14 2.81 2.21 25.21
C LEU A 14 3.17 3.06 26.46
N ARG A 15 2.17 3.54 27.21
CA ARG A 15 2.38 4.32 28.44
C ARG A 15 2.62 3.46 29.69
N SER A 16 2.15 2.21 29.70
CA SER A 16 2.40 1.28 30.80
C SER A 16 3.61 0.42 30.48
N ALA A 17 4.83 0.89 30.76
CA ALA A 17 6.05 0.09 30.55
C ALA A 17 5.98 -1.21 31.39
N PRO A 18 5.74 -2.39 30.79
CA PRO A 18 5.67 -3.63 31.54
C PRO A 18 7.08 -4.05 31.94
N SER A 19 7.22 -4.83 33.02
CA SER A 19 8.48 -5.52 33.27
C SER A 19 8.85 -6.37 32.03
N PRO A 20 10.15 -6.55 31.70
CA PRO A 20 10.57 -7.29 30.52
C PRO A 20 10.02 -8.73 30.45
N SER A 21 9.66 -9.32 31.60
CA SER A 21 8.97 -10.61 31.67
C SER A 21 7.48 -10.53 31.25
N ARG A 22 6.76 -9.48 31.67
CA ARG A 22 5.35 -9.25 31.31
C ARG A 22 5.20 -8.81 29.85
N ALA A 23 6.12 -7.99 29.33
CA ALA A 23 6.11 -7.57 27.93
C ALA A 23 6.25 -8.77 26.97
N ARG A 24 7.17 -9.71 27.28
CA ARG A 24 7.32 -10.95 26.51
C ARG A 24 6.08 -11.84 26.62
N ALA A 25 5.52 -12.01 27.81
CA ALA A 25 4.30 -12.82 27.99
C ALA A 25 3.11 -12.26 27.18
N LEU A 26 2.92 -10.94 27.20
CA LEU A 26 1.88 -10.27 26.40
C LEU A 26 2.14 -10.40 24.89
N ALA A 27 3.40 -10.30 24.44
CA ALA A 27 3.76 -10.51 23.04
C ALA A 27 3.49 -11.95 22.57
N TRP A 28 3.78 -12.95 23.39
CA TRP A 28 3.46 -14.36 23.10
C TRP A 28 1.95 -14.61 23.06
N LEU A 29 1.19 -14.02 24.00
CA LEU A 29 -0.27 -14.13 24.02
C LEU A 29 -0.91 -13.43 22.82
N ALA A 30 -0.43 -12.24 22.45
CA ALA A 30 -0.89 -11.53 21.26
C ALA A 30 -0.54 -12.29 19.98
N GLY A 31 0.69 -12.82 19.87
CA GLY A 31 1.10 -13.67 18.76
C GLY A 31 0.25 -14.94 18.66
N GLY A 32 0.01 -15.62 19.78
CA GLY A 32 -0.86 -16.79 19.84
C GLY A 32 -2.30 -16.50 19.46
N ALA A 33 -2.86 -15.37 19.91
CA ALA A 33 -4.20 -14.93 19.54
C ALA A 33 -4.31 -14.59 18.04
N ILE A 34 -3.29 -13.96 17.46
CA ILE A 34 -3.22 -13.67 16.01
C ILE A 34 -3.16 -14.99 15.23
N VAL A 35 -2.30 -15.92 15.62
CA VAL A 35 -2.17 -17.23 14.96
C VAL A 35 -3.49 -18.01 15.04
N LEU A 36 -4.14 -18.03 16.20
CA LEU A 36 -5.44 -18.68 16.38
C LEU A 36 -6.53 -18.02 15.52
N ALA A 37 -6.58 -16.69 15.50
CA ALA A 37 -7.52 -15.95 14.65
C ALA A 37 -7.30 -16.25 13.16
N CYS A 38 -6.05 -16.26 12.70
CA CYS A 38 -5.69 -16.64 11.33
C CYS A 38 -6.07 -18.09 11.00
N ALA A 39 -5.84 -19.03 11.92
CA ALA A 39 -6.18 -20.45 11.75
C ALA A 39 -7.70 -20.67 11.70
N VAL A 40 -8.48 -19.98 12.53
CA VAL A 40 -9.94 -20.04 12.51
C VAL A 40 -10.49 -19.45 11.20
N VAL A 41 -9.98 -18.30 10.77
CA VAL A 41 -10.35 -17.69 9.49
C VAL A 41 -10.03 -18.65 8.33
N LEU A 42 -8.85 -19.28 8.34
CA LEU A 42 -8.45 -20.25 7.32
C LEU A 42 -9.34 -21.51 7.33
N ALA A 43 -9.66 -22.06 8.50
CA ALA A 43 -10.53 -23.24 8.62
C ALA A 43 -11.95 -22.98 8.13
N VAL A 44 -12.50 -21.78 8.38
CA VAL A 44 -13.81 -21.34 7.86
C VAL A 44 -13.74 -21.11 6.36
N ALA A 45 -12.66 -20.50 5.88
CA ALA A 45 -12.40 -20.24 4.47
C ALA A 45 -12.35 -21.54 3.63
N LEU A 46 -11.85 -22.64 4.19
CA LEU A 46 -11.72 -23.93 3.51
C LEU A 46 -13.00 -24.79 3.50
N GLN A 47 -14.10 -24.35 4.12
CA GLN A 47 -15.35 -25.11 4.14
C GLN A 47 -16.00 -25.16 2.73
N PRO A 48 -16.36 -26.35 2.21
CA PRO A 48 -17.09 -26.46 0.96
C PRO A 48 -18.41 -25.69 1.03
N GLY A 49 -18.65 -24.75 0.10
CA GLY A 49 -19.86 -23.93 0.08
C GLY A 49 -19.78 -22.62 0.87
N PHE A 50 -18.62 -22.24 1.43
CA PHE A 50 -18.43 -20.88 1.93
C PHE A 50 -18.35 -19.90 0.74
N ALA A 51 -19.51 -19.45 0.26
CA ALA A 51 -19.65 -18.50 -0.85
C ALA A 51 -18.78 -17.22 -0.70
N PRO A 52 -18.53 -16.68 0.52
CA PRO A 52 -17.57 -15.59 0.69
C PRO A 52 -16.14 -15.97 0.32
N PHE A 53 -15.70 -17.23 0.48
CA PHE A 53 -14.39 -17.67 0.00
C PHE A 53 -14.26 -17.50 -1.51
N HIS A 54 -15.21 -18.03 -2.28
CA HIS A 54 -15.19 -17.91 -3.73
C HIS A 54 -15.35 -16.46 -4.21
N ARG A 55 -16.13 -15.63 -3.51
CA ARG A 55 -16.21 -14.19 -3.79
C ARG A 55 -14.92 -13.43 -3.42
N PHE A 56 -14.24 -13.84 -2.35
CA PHE A 56 -13.04 -13.20 -1.85
C PHE A 56 -11.78 -13.63 -2.61
N PHE A 57 -11.65 -14.91 -2.99
CA PHE A 57 -10.58 -15.44 -3.82
C PHE A 57 -10.87 -15.31 -5.33
N GLY A 58 -12.10 -14.99 -5.70
CA GLY A 58 -12.52 -14.55 -7.02
C GLY A 58 -13.24 -15.62 -7.84
N ASP A 59 -14.28 -15.17 -8.53
CA ASP A 59 -14.85 -15.84 -9.70
C ASP A 59 -14.08 -15.33 -10.93
N PRO A 60 -13.48 -16.19 -11.79
CA PRO A 60 -12.66 -15.78 -12.93
C PRO A 60 -13.31 -14.80 -13.92
N GLY A 61 -14.64 -14.62 -13.89
CA GLY A 61 -15.37 -13.66 -14.72
C GLY A 61 -15.84 -12.37 -14.02
N ASN A 62 -15.59 -12.23 -12.71
CA ASN A 62 -16.08 -11.08 -11.94
C ASN A 62 -14.95 -10.10 -11.61
N PHE A 63 -14.98 -8.93 -12.26
CA PHE A 63 -14.02 -7.85 -12.08
C PHE A 63 -14.44 -6.77 -11.06
N ASN A 64 -15.57 -6.97 -10.35
CA ASN A 64 -16.11 -6.01 -9.38
C ASN A 64 -15.52 -6.13 -7.96
N GLY A 65 -14.39 -6.83 -7.79
CA GLY A 65 -13.64 -6.91 -6.54
C GLY A 65 -13.22 -8.32 -6.13
N GLY A 66 -12.36 -8.41 -5.10
CA GLY A 66 -11.78 -9.67 -4.61
C GLY A 66 -10.36 -9.93 -5.11
N LEU A 67 -9.73 -10.98 -4.57
CA LEU A 67 -8.33 -11.33 -4.87
C LEU A 67 -8.13 -11.80 -6.31
N GLY A 68 -9.09 -12.57 -6.86
CA GLY A 68 -9.00 -13.16 -8.19
C GLY A 68 -9.18 -12.19 -9.36
N THR A 69 -9.59 -10.94 -9.13
CA THR A 69 -9.61 -9.91 -10.19
C THR A 69 -8.21 -9.71 -10.80
N ARG A 70 -7.16 -9.83 -9.97
CA ARG A 70 -5.77 -9.61 -10.38
C ARG A 70 -5.29 -10.63 -11.42
N THR A 71 -5.75 -11.88 -11.35
CA THR A 71 -5.33 -12.92 -12.30
C THR A 71 -5.81 -12.64 -13.72
N GLY A 72 -6.91 -11.88 -13.89
CA GLY A 72 -7.36 -11.40 -15.19
C GLY A 72 -6.79 -10.04 -15.58
N LEU A 73 -6.64 -9.11 -14.63
CA LEU A 73 -6.26 -7.73 -14.92
C LEU A 73 -4.75 -7.52 -15.11
N TRP A 74 -3.91 -8.25 -14.37
CA TRP A 74 -2.45 -8.09 -14.45
C TRP A 74 -1.89 -8.51 -15.82
N PRO A 75 -2.31 -9.65 -16.42
CA PRO A 75 -1.90 -9.98 -17.78
C PRO A 75 -2.32 -8.93 -18.80
N VAL A 76 -3.49 -8.31 -18.64
CA VAL A 76 -3.94 -7.23 -19.54
C VAL A 76 -3.05 -5.99 -19.39
N ALA A 77 -2.68 -5.60 -18.17
CA ALA A 77 -1.74 -4.49 -17.97
C ALA A 77 -0.38 -4.76 -18.63
N LEU A 78 0.13 -5.98 -18.50
CA LEU A 78 1.38 -6.39 -19.15
C LEU A 78 1.24 -6.43 -20.68
N HIS A 79 0.08 -6.83 -21.20
CA HIS A 79 -0.21 -6.80 -22.63
C HIS A 79 -0.22 -5.37 -23.19
N LEU A 80 -0.90 -4.44 -22.52
CA LEU A 80 -0.94 -3.03 -22.90
C LEU A 80 0.46 -2.39 -22.83
N TRP A 81 1.24 -2.71 -21.79
CA TRP A 81 2.63 -2.29 -21.71
C TRP A 81 3.47 -2.84 -22.87
N ALA A 82 3.32 -4.12 -23.21
CA ALA A 82 4.10 -4.73 -24.31
C ALA A 82 3.84 -4.06 -25.67
N GLN A 83 2.67 -3.44 -25.87
CA GLN A 83 2.35 -2.66 -27.06
C GLN A 83 3.00 -1.27 -27.06
N HIS A 84 3.16 -0.65 -25.87
CA HIS A 84 3.70 0.70 -25.71
C HIS A 84 4.76 0.77 -24.60
N PRO A 85 5.93 0.11 -24.75
CA PRO A 85 6.80 -0.20 -23.63
C PRO A 85 7.49 1.00 -22.97
N ILE A 86 7.69 2.10 -23.71
CA ILE A 86 8.47 3.25 -23.25
C ILE A 86 7.58 4.29 -22.56
N LEU A 87 6.54 4.75 -23.26
CA LEU A 87 5.66 5.85 -22.81
C LEU A 87 4.30 5.36 -22.31
N GLY A 88 3.96 4.10 -22.53
CA GLY A 88 2.64 3.57 -22.22
C GLY A 88 1.55 4.12 -23.14
N ILE A 89 0.31 3.80 -22.79
CA ILE A 89 -0.91 4.23 -23.50
C ILE A 89 -1.39 5.63 -23.09
N GLY A 90 -0.69 6.30 -22.17
CA GLY A 90 -1.05 7.61 -21.62
C GLY A 90 -1.71 7.52 -20.22
N PRO A 91 -1.44 8.49 -19.32
CA PRO A 91 -2.04 8.53 -17.98
C PRO A 91 -3.57 8.58 -17.99
N GLY A 92 -4.21 7.77 -17.16
CA GLY A 92 -5.66 7.67 -17.02
C GLY A 92 -6.37 6.88 -18.12
N ASN A 93 -5.65 6.30 -19.10
CA ASN A 93 -6.26 5.59 -20.21
C ASN A 93 -6.46 4.08 -19.96
N PHE A 94 -6.01 3.52 -18.84
CA PHE A 94 -6.12 2.10 -18.57
C PHE A 94 -7.58 1.61 -18.58
N GLU A 95 -8.49 2.32 -17.91
CA GLU A 95 -9.90 1.94 -17.81
C GLU A 95 -10.62 1.95 -19.16
N ASP A 96 -10.15 2.75 -20.11
CA ASP A 96 -10.72 2.82 -21.46
C ASP A 96 -10.07 1.75 -22.35
N ALA A 97 -8.75 1.55 -22.24
CA ALA A 97 -8.02 0.58 -23.05
C ALA A 97 -8.37 -0.87 -22.71
N ILE A 98 -8.67 -1.17 -21.44
CA ILE A 98 -9.04 -2.53 -21.01
C ILE A 98 -10.33 -3.01 -21.69
N GLY A 99 -11.26 -2.13 -22.03
CA GLY A 99 -12.51 -2.50 -22.71
C GLY A 99 -12.29 -3.14 -24.09
N HIS A 100 -11.17 -2.85 -24.75
CA HIS A 100 -10.78 -3.48 -26.02
C HIS A 100 -10.27 -4.92 -25.84
N VAL A 101 -9.77 -5.26 -24.66
CA VAL A 101 -9.21 -6.58 -24.33
C VAL A 101 -10.24 -7.44 -23.58
N LEU A 102 -10.99 -6.82 -22.67
CA LEU A 102 -12.05 -7.40 -21.85
C LEU A 102 -13.33 -6.57 -22.00
N PRO A 103 -14.18 -6.89 -22.99
CA PRO A 103 -15.42 -6.13 -23.23
C PRO A 103 -16.31 -6.04 -22.00
N GLY A 104 -16.79 -4.83 -21.69
CA GLY A 104 -17.68 -4.56 -20.56
C GLY A 104 -16.98 -4.35 -19.21
N VAL A 105 -15.65 -4.44 -19.15
CA VAL A 105 -14.86 -4.17 -17.95
C VAL A 105 -14.30 -2.75 -18.00
N ARG A 106 -14.49 -1.98 -16.92
CA ARG A 106 -13.87 -0.66 -16.71
C ARG A 106 -13.38 -0.57 -15.26
N THR A 107 -12.09 -0.80 -15.05
CA THR A 107 -11.48 -0.84 -13.71
C THR A 107 -9.96 -0.72 -13.83
N HIS A 108 -9.30 -0.47 -12.70
CA HIS A 108 -7.84 -0.41 -12.56
C HIS A 108 -7.23 -1.80 -12.33
N PRO A 109 -5.93 -2.02 -12.61
CA PRO A 109 -5.31 -3.34 -12.49
C PRO A 109 -5.13 -3.83 -11.04
N ASN A 110 -5.58 -3.05 -10.04
CA ASN A 110 -5.35 -3.33 -8.62
C ASN A 110 -3.86 -3.50 -8.31
N SER A 111 -3.03 -2.69 -8.95
CA SER A 111 -1.59 -2.56 -8.70
C SER A 111 -1.14 -1.27 -9.35
N TYR A 112 -0.78 -0.29 -8.52
CA TYR A 112 -0.37 1.02 -9.02
C TYR A 112 0.87 0.93 -9.91
N PHE A 113 1.77 -0.03 -9.65
CA PHE A 113 2.96 -0.24 -10.49
C PHE A 113 2.62 -0.77 -11.88
N LEU A 114 1.65 -1.69 -11.99
CA LEU A 114 1.21 -2.20 -13.29
C LEU A 114 0.43 -1.14 -14.06
N GLU A 115 -0.33 -0.31 -13.35
CA GLU A 115 -1.00 0.85 -13.94
C GLU A 115 0.02 1.86 -14.48
N LEU A 116 1.02 2.24 -13.68
CA LEU A 116 2.12 3.10 -14.13
C LEU A 116 2.88 2.53 -15.32
N LEU A 117 3.07 1.20 -15.34
CA LEU A 117 3.76 0.53 -16.42
C LEU A 117 2.91 0.50 -17.70
N ALA A 118 1.61 0.27 -17.61
CA ALA A 118 0.71 0.29 -18.76
C ALA A 118 0.53 1.72 -19.31
N GLU A 119 0.30 2.70 -18.43
CA GLU A 119 -0.06 4.06 -18.82
C GLU A 119 1.14 4.97 -19.07
N GLY A 120 2.19 4.84 -18.27
CA GLY A 120 3.41 5.65 -18.38
C GLY A 120 4.62 4.91 -18.94
N GLY A 121 4.48 3.61 -19.22
CA GLY A 121 5.57 2.79 -19.71
C GLY A 121 6.72 2.64 -18.72
N ALA A 122 7.87 2.18 -19.22
CA ALA A 122 9.10 2.09 -18.44
C ALA A 122 9.53 3.46 -17.91
N LEU A 123 9.31 4.56 -18.65
CA LEU A 123 9.70 5.90 -18.19
C LEU A 123 8.90 6.36 -16.99
N GLY A 124 7.57 6.14 -16.99
CA GLY A 124 6.72 6.43 -15.85
C GLY A 124 7.17 5.65 -14.61
N LEU A 125 7.36 4.34 -14.76
CA LEU A 125 7.81 3.48 -13.65
C LEU A 125 9.18 3.89 -13.10
N LEU A 126 10.14 4.21 -13.98
CA LEU A 126 11.47 4.67 -13.59
C LEU A 126 11.44 6.04 -12.89
N ALA A 127 10.64 6.98 -13.38
CA ALA A 127 10.47 8.28 -12.76
C ALA A 127 9.88 8.15 -11.34
N PHE A 128 8.84 7.32 -11.20
CA PHE A 128 8.24 7.03 -9.89
C PHE A 128 9.22 6.32 -8.94
N GLY A 129 9.97 5.33 -9.44
CA GLY A 129 10.99 4.62 -8.68
C GLY A 129 12.12 5.54 -8.22
N TRP A 130 12.59 6.43 -9.09
CA TRP A 130 13.61 7.43 -8.76
C TRP A 130 13.13 8.40 -7.69
N LEU A 131 11.92 8.96 -7.83
CA LEU A 131 11.32 9.85 -6.84
C LEU A 131 11.17 9.15 -5.48
N SER A 132 10.64 7.93 -5.48
CA SER A 132 10.48 7.12 -4.27
C SER A 132 11.81 6.85 -3.60
N ALA A 133 12.85 6.49 -4.35
CA ALA A 133 14.20 6.27 -3.82
C ALA A 133 14.85 7.57 -3.29
N ALA A 134 14.58 8.72 -3.90
CA ALA A 134 15.06 10.01 -3.42
C ALA A 134 14.39 10.41 -2.09
N LEU A 135 13.08 10.20 -1.98
CA LEU A 135 12.33 10.42 -0.74
C LEU A 135 12.77 9.47 0.37
N MET A 136 12.91 8.17 0.07
CA MET A 136 13.42 7.17 1.01
C MET A 136 14.80 7.57 1.56
N ARG A 137 15.74 7.93 0.69
CA ARG A 137 17.08 8.40 1.10
C ARG A 137 17.00 9.64 1.99
N THR A 138 16.14 10.59 1.64
CA THR A 138 15.96 11.83 2.40
C THR A 138 15.44 11.56 3.80
N PHE A 139 14.40 10.75 3.94
CA PHE A 139 13.78 10.45 5.23
C PHE A 139 14.63 9.50 6.08
N ALA A 140 15.29 8.53 5.47
CA ALA A 140 16.21 7.63 6.17
C ALA A 140 17.41 8.40 6.76
N ALA A 141 17.99 9.33 6.01
CA ALA A 141 19.11 10.16 6.48
C ALA A 141 18.75 11.06 7.68
N ALA A 142 17.45 11.31 7.90
CA ALA A 142 16.95 12.12 9.00
C ALA A 142 16.12 11.31 10.01
N ALA A 143 16.23 9.98 10.03
CA ALA A 143 15.39 9.10 10.84
C ALA A 143 15.52 9.30 12.36
N THR A 144 16.50 10.08 12.83
CA THR A 144 16.56 10.53 14.24
C THR A 144 15.44 11.52 14.59
N GLN A 145 14.86 12.19 13.60
CA GLN A 145 13.65 13.01 13.77
C GLN A 145 12.41 12.11 13.68
N PRO A 146 11.53 12.09 14.71
CA PRO A 146 10.37 11.20 14.73
C PRO A 146 9.47 11.32 13.50
N ILE A 147 9.24 12.53 13.00
CA ILE A 147 8.39 12.76 11.81
C ILE A 147 9.03 12.24 10.51
N ALA A 148 10.37 12.30 10.39
CA ALA A 148 11.08 11.74 9.25
C ALA A 148 11.08 10.20 9.29
N ALA A 149 11.25 9.60 10.47
CA ALA A 149 11.09 8.16 10.65
C ALA A 149 9.67 7.69 10.31
N ALA A 150 8.65 8.44 10.75
CA ALA A 150 7.25 8.16 10.43
C ALA A 150 6.98 8.27 8.92
N ALA A 151 7.50 9.30 8.26
CA ALA A 151 7.38 9.47 6.81
C ALA A 151 8.12 8.36 6.03
N PHE A 152 9.30 7.92 6.50
CA PHE A 152 10.01 6.79 5.92
C PHE A 152 9.18 5.49 6.03
N ALA A 153 8.67 5.19 7.22
CA ALA A 153 7.83 4.00 7.44
C ALA A 153 6.53 4.06 6.61
N ALA A 154 5.89 5.24 6.53
CA ALA A 154 4.69 5.44 5.72
C ALA A 154 4.97 5.26 4.22
N LEU A 155 6.10 5.76 3.72
CA LEU A 155 6.53 5.59 2.33
C LEU A 155 6.78 4.10 2.00
N VAL A 156 7.50 3.37 2.86
CA VAL A 156 7.71 1.93 2.68
C VAL A 156 6.39 1.17 2.71
N GLY A 157 5.53 1.44 3.70
CA GLY A 157 4.22 0.81 3.81
C GLY A 157 3.33 1.09 2.59
N MET A 158 3.34 2.33 2.10
CA MET A 158 2.63 2.72 0.89
C MET A 158 3.17 1.98 -0.34
N LEU A 159 4.49 1.97 -0.57
CA LEU A 159 5.09 1.27 -1.71
C LEU A 159 4.75 -0.24 -1.72
N LEU A 160 4.76 -0.88 -0.55
CA LEU A 160 4.34 -2.27 -0.43
C LEU A 160 2.86 -2.45 -0.80
N HIS A 161 2.00 -1.56 -0.29
CA HIS A 161 0.56 -1.61 -0.56
C HIS A 161 0.24 -1.36 -2.05
N LEU A 162 0.97 -0.45 -2.69
CA LEU A 162 0.84 -0.13 -4.12
C LEU A 162 1.12 -1.31 -5.07
N THR A 163 1.77 -2.36 -4.56
CA THR A 163 1.94 -3.63 -5.30
C THR A 163 0.61 -4.32 -5.57
N TYR A 164 -0.36 -4.18 -4.66
CA TYR A 164 -1.61 -4.94 -4.65
C TYR A 164 -2.87 -4.08 -4.71
N ASP A 165 -2.72 -2.77 -4.71
CA ASP A 165 -3.82 -1.82 -4.78
C ASP A 165 -3.35 -0.52 -5.46
N SER A 166 -4.30 0.24 -6.01
CA SER A 166 -4.07 1.56 -6.62
C SER A 166 -4.54 2.67 -5.68
N VAL A 167 -4.27 2.50 -4.38
CA VAL A 167 -4.90 3.29 -3.31
C VAL A 167 -4.64 4.80 -3.40
N LEU A 168 -3.55 5.21 -4.05
CA LEU A 168 -3.21 6.62 -4.23
C LEU A 168 -4.22 7.38 -5.11
N ILE A 169 -5.03 6.67 -5.91
CA ILE A 169 -6.10 7.27 -6.70
C ILE A 169 -7.20 7.87 -5.81
N TYR A 170 -7.40 7.32 -4.60
CA TYR A 170 -8.40 7.82 -3.68
C TYR A 170 -7.91 9.12 -3.02
N PRO A 171 -8.56 10.27 -3.28
CA PRO A 171 -8.03 11.57 -2.84
C PRO A 171 -7.80 11.64 -1.33
N LYS A 172 -8.68 11.02 -0.55
CA LYS A 172 -8.53 10.94 0.91
C LYS A 172 -7.21 10.31 1.32
N VAL A 173 -6.79 9.23 0.68
CA VAL A 173 -5.54 8.52 1.03
C VAL A 173 -4.35 9.30 0.50
N GLY A 174 -4.40 9.71 -0.77
CA GLY A 174 -3.35 10.48 -1.42
C GLY A 174 -3.02 11.77 -0.68
N VAL A 175 -4.03 12.58 -0.34
CA VAL A 175 -3.84 13.86 0.35
C VAL A 175 -3.16 13.68 1.71
N PHE A 176 -3.64 12.76 2.56
CA PHE A 176 -3.01 12.54 3.87
C PHE A 176 -1.58 12.02 3.74
N PHE A 177 -1.33 11.14 2.78
CA PHE A 177 0.01 10.64 2.49
C PHE A 177 0.97 11.76 2.10
N TRP A 178 0.60 12.58 1.10
CA TRP A 178 1.45 13.67 0.63
C TRP A 178 1.67 14.77 1.66
N VAL A 179 0.65 15.10 2.48
CA VAL A 179 0.79 16.06 3.58
C VAL A 179 1.77 15.55 4.63
N LEU A 180 1.72 14.27 5.01
CA LEU A 180 2.69 13.69 5.94
C LEU A 180 4.13 13.83 5.41
N LEU A 181 4.36 13.50 4.14
CA LEU A 181 5.68 13.61 3.52
C LEU A 181 6.16 15.07 3.45
N ALA A 182 5.26 16.00 3.13
CA ALA A 182 5.56 17.43 3.09
C ALA A 182 5.95 17.98 4.48
N CYS A 183 5.22 17.62 5.53
CA CYS A 183 5.54 17.99 6.91
C CYS A 183 6.90 17.46 7.34
N ALA A 184 7.20 16.19 7.02
CA ALA A 184 8.51 15.60 7.32
C ALA A 184 9.64 16.33 6.58
N PHE A 185 9.45 16.65 5.30
CA PHE A 185 10.42 17.39 4.52
C PHE A 185 10.67 18.80 5.07
N ALA A 186 9.62 19.51 5.49
CA ALA A 186 9.72 20.81 6.14
C ALA A 186 10.50 20.74 7.46
N ALA A 187 10.22 19.75 8.31
CA ALA A 187 10.93 19.55 9.57
C ALA A 187 12.44 19.27 9.36
N ILE A 188 12.78 18.46 8.36
CA ILE A 188 14.18 18.18 8.00
C ILE A 188 14.89 19.46 7.56
N ARG A 189 14.23 20.28 6.73
CA ARG A 189 14.79 21.57 6.27
C ARG A 189 15.04 22.53 7.43
N GLU A 190 14.08 22.65 8.34
CA GLU A 190 14.20 23.53 9.51
C GLU A 190 15.35 23.09 10.42
N ALA A 191 15.49 21.79 10.69
CA ALA A 191 16.58 21.26 11.50
C ALA A 191 17.95 21.54 10.87
N ARG A 192 18.08 21.36 9.54
CA ARG A 192 19.33 21.67 8.82
C ARG A 192 19.68 23.15 8.86
N ALA A 193 18.68 24.04 8.76
CA ALA A 193 18.90 25.48 8.83
C ALA A 193 19.45 25.89 10.21
N LYS A 194 18.90 25.34 11.31
CA LYS A 194 19.38 25.61 12.68
C LYS A 194 20.82 25.12 12.91
N SER A 195 21.19 23.96 12.34
CA SER A 195 22.55 23.44 12.44
C SER A 195 23.58 24.27 11.67
N ALA A 196 23.18 24.98 10.61
CA ALA A 196 24.08 25.81 9.81
C ALA A 196 24.32 27.22 10.40
N SER A 197 23.49 27.64 11.36
CA SER A 197 23.62 28.94 12.04
C SER A 197 24.42 28.91 13.34
N CYS A 198 24.82 27.73 13.82
CA CYS A 198 25.66 27.53 15.00
C CYS A 198 27.11 27.26 14.58
#